data_AF-A0AAW9V6Z2-F1
#
_entry.id   AF-A0AAW9V6Z2-F1
#
_cell.length_a   1.000
_cell.length_b   1.000
_cell.length_c   1.000
_cell.angle_alpha   90.00
_cell.angle_beta   90.00
_cell.angle_gamma   90.00
#
_symmetry.space_group_name_H-M   'P 1'
#
loop_
_entity.id
_entity.type
_entity.pdbx_description
1 polymer ?
#
loop_
_entity_poly.entity_id
_entity_poly.type
_entity_poly.pdbx_seq_one_letter_code
_entity_poly.pdbx_strand_id
1 'polypeptide(L)'
;MSFNSMGELEDSDQNMKQFIVVAPNEWVTEKLLSACTGYSIRKIRSFREKSWRQGKEWLFVATDGTPKDNSGIAYNLPNINKWIAMQNKSQPRYERKKTPSPFFPATGS
;
A
#
# COMPACT_ATOMS: atom_id res chain seq x y z
N MET A 1 64.85 13.57 -19.01
CA MET A 1 64.42 12.16 -19.12
C MET A 1 63.78 11.74 -17.82
N SER A 2 62.80 10.85 -17.94
CA SER A 2 62.08 10.11 -16.89
C SER A 2 60.77 10.70 -16.38
N PHE A 3 59.74 9.93 -16.71
CA PHE A 3 58.31 10.04 -16.45
C PHE A 3 57.97 9.71 -14.98
N ASN A 4 56.88 10.31 -14.50
CA ASN A 4 55.81 9.72 -13.67
C ASN A 4 54.57 10.57 -14.03
N SER A 5 53.61 10.15 -14.86
CA SER A 5 52.62 9.08 -14.66
C SER A 5 52.03 9.08 -13.26
N MET A 6 50.94 9.83 -13.07
CA MET A 6 49.81 9.39 -12.25
C MET A 6 48.59 10.23 -12.62
N GLY A 7 47.69 9.64 -13.40
CA GLY A 7 46.32 10.14 -13.48
C GLY A 7 45.62 9.77 -12.18
N GLU A 8 45.22 10.76 -11.39
CA GLU A 8 44.23 10.57 -10.35
C GLU A 8 42.85 10.71 -10.99
N LEU A 9 42.35 9.54 -11.41
CA LEU A 9 40.94 9.20 -11.30
C LEU A 9 40.54 9.26 -9.82
N GLU A 10 39.29 9.65 -9.56
CA GLU A 10 38.49 9.52 -8.31
C GLU A 10 37.88 10.89 -7.93
N ASP A 11 36.58 11.10 -7.87
CA ASP A 11 35.45 10.19 -7.97
C ASP A 11 34.30 10.94 -8.62
N SER A 12 33.77 10.37 -9.70
CA SER A 12 32.41 10.67 -10.08
C SER A 12 31.53 10.31 -8.89
N ASP A 13 30.97 11.32 -8.22
CA ASP A 13 29.80 11.21 -7.36
C ASP A 13 28.62 10.66 -8.19
N GLN A 14 28.72 9.40 -8.58
CA GLN A 14 27.60 8.56 -8.90
C GLN A 14 26.85 8.46 -7.58
N ASN A 15 25.94 9.42 -7.41
CA ASN A 15 24.79 9.35 -6.54
C ASN A 15 24.21 7.94 -6.66
N MET A 16 24.70 7.03 -5.80
CA MET A 16 24.28 5.65 -5.77
C MET A 16 22.82 5.69 -5.37
N LYS A 17 21.94 5.60 -6.35
CA LYS A 17 20.50 5.41 -6.12
C LYS A 17 20.35 4.09 -5.39
N GLN A 18 20.33 4.17 -4.07
CA GLN A 18 20.18 3.01 -3.21
C GLN A 18 18.73 2.54 -3.32
N PHE A 19 18.53 1.46 -4.07
CA PHE A 19 17.21 0.83 -4.20
C PHE A 19 16.99 -0.08 -3.00
N ILE A 20 16.26 0.43 -2.00
CA ILE A 20 15.82 -0.41 -0.88
C ILE A 20 14.54 -1.12 -1.32
N VAL A 21 14.63 -2.43 -1.56
CA VAL A 21 13.45 -3.28 -1.78
C VAL A 21 12.85 -3.60 -0.42
N VAL A 22 11.92 -2.77 0.03
CA VAL A 22 11.16 -3.02 1.26
C VAL A 22 9.98 -3.92 0.92
N ALA A 23 9.97 -5.14 1.44
CA ALA A 23 8.75 -5.92 1.52
C ALA A 23 7.88 -5.29 2.61
N PRO A 24 6.71 -4.70 2.29
CA PRO A 24 5.88 -4.09 3.30
C PRO A 24 5.38 -5.17 4.26
N ASN A 25 5.71 -5.01 5.55
CA ASN A 25 5.05 -5.77 6.61
C ASN A 25 3.53 -5.53 6.55
N GLU A 26 2.73 -6.40 7.19
CA GLU A 26 1.28 -6.24 7.19
C GLU A 26 0.85 -4.85 7.71
N TRP A 27 1.55 -4.35 8.73
CA TRP A 27 1.36 -3.03 9.31
C TRP A 27 2.46 -2.08 8.84
N VAL A 28 2.04 -0.98 8.23
CA VAL A 28 2.92 -0.01 7.58
C VAL A 28 2.68 1.40 8.13
N THR A 29 3.70 2.25 8.02
CA THR A 29 3.57 3.68 8.35
C THR A 29 2.89 4.45 7.21
N GLU A 30 2.42 5.66 7.50
CA GLU A 30 1.75 6.50 6.51
C GLU A 30 2.60 6.78 5.25
N LYS A 31 3.90 7.02 5.43
CA LYS A 31 4.83 7.27 4.31
C LYS A 31 4.96 6.05 3.40
N LEU A 32 5.07 4.85 3.99
CA LEU A 32 5.19 3.62 3.23
C LEU A 32 3.85 3.29 2.54
N LEU A 33 2.71 3.48 3.22
CA LEU A 33 1.40 3.31 2.61
C LEU A 33 1.20 4.24 1.40
N SER A 34 1.60 5.50 1.54
CA SER A 34 1.60 6.49 0.46
C SER A 34 2.48 6.02 -0.71
N ALA A 35 3.69 5.53 -0.44
CA ALA A 35 4.58 5.01 -1.48
C ALA A 35 4.01 3.76 -2.17
N CYS A 36 3.36 2.85 -1.44
CA CYS A 36 2.79 1.62 -1.99
C CYS A 36 1.49 1.85 -2.79
N THR A 37 0.62 2.74 -2.32
CA THR A 37 -0.71 2.97 -2.91
C THR A 37 -0.77 4.17 -3.85
N GLY A 38 0.21 5.07 -3.77
CA GLY A 38 0.23 6.35 -4.48
C GLY A 38 -0.73 7.40 -3.91
N TYR A 39 -1.34 7.15 -2.75
CA TYR A 39 -2.26 8.11 -2.13
C TYR A 39 -1.52 9.20 -1.36
N SER A 40 -1.99 10.45 -1.50
CA SER A 40 -1.48 11.54 -0.67
C SER A 40 -1.87 11.35 0.80
N ILE A 41 -1.03 11.85 1.71
CA ILE A 41 -1.25 11.90 3.17
C ILE A 41 -2.65 12.43 3.50
N ARG A 42 -3.05 13.53 2.85
CA ARG A 42 -4.39 14.12 3.05
C ARG A 42 -5.51 13.14 2.68
N LYS A 43 -5.33 12.35 1.62
CA LYS A 43 -6.32 11.37 1.18
C LYS A 43 -6.37 10.16 2.12
N ILE A 44 -5.22 9.70 2.61
CA ILE A 44 -5.12 8.65 3.64
C ILE A 44 -5.86 9.08 4.91
N ARG A 45 -5.67 10.32 5.36
CA ARG A 45 -6.44 10.89 6.49
C ARG A 45 -7.95 10.90 6.22
N SER A 46 -8.38 11.33 5.03
CA SER A 46 -9.80 11.30 4.67
C SER A 46 -10.38 9.88 4.65
N PHE A 47 -9.60 8.87 4.25
CA PHE A 47 -10.05 7.48 4.32
C PHE A 47 -10.21 7.00 5.76
N ARG A 48 -9.32 7.39 6.68
CA ARG A 48 -9.47 7.09 8.11
C ARG A 48 -10.74 7.69 8.72
N GLU A 49 -11.07 8.92 8.36
CA GLU A 49 -12.23 9.62 8.91
C GLU A 49 -13.57 9.08 8.38
N LYS A 50 -13.59 8.50 7.16
CA LYS A 50 -14.85 8.17 6.47
C LYS A 50 -15.05 6.72 6.11
N SER A 51 -13.98 5.96 5.87
CA SER A 51 -14.05 4.67 5.17
C SER A 51 -13.38 3.52 5.91
N TRP A 52 -12.25 3.78 6.56
CA TRP A 52 -11.42 2.76 7.23
C TRP A 52 -11.74 2.68 8.72
N ARG A 53 -11.83 1.47 9.26
CA ARG A 53 -12.18 1.24 10.66
C ARG A 53 -10.93 1.05 11.50
N GLN A 54 -10.92 1.71 12.65
CA GLN A 54 -9.87 1.51 13.65
C GLN A 54 -9.88 0.06 14.14
N GLY A 55 -8.70 -0.53 14.31
CA GLY A 55 -8.51 -1.94 14.69
C GLY A 55 -8.50 -2.92 13.52
N LYS A 56 -8.93 -2.52 12.32
CA LYS A 56 -8.93 -3.38 11.12
C LYS A 56 -8.03 -2.85 10.01
N GLU A 57 -8.27 -1.62 9.56
CA GLU A 57 -7.48 -0.99 8.51
C GLU A 57 -6.41 -0.03 9.06
N TRP A 58 -6.60 0.50 10.29
CA TRP A 58 -5.60 1.34 10.95
C TRP A 58 -5.68 1.22 12.47
N LEU A 59 -4.59 1.51 13.19
CA LEU A 59 -4.58 1.56 14.65
C LEU A 59 -3.51 2.54 15.18
N PHE A 60 -3.67 2.93 16.44
CA PHE A 60 -2.64 3.65 17.18
C PHE A 60 -1.62 2.66 17.74
N VAL A 61 -0.34 2.96 17.53
CA VAL A 61 0.81 2.21 18.04
C VAL A 61 1.55 3.09 19.03
N ALA A 62 1.70 2.60 20.25
CA ALA A 62 2.53 3.23 21.26
C ALA A 62 3.60 2.26 21.77
N THR A 63 4.72 2.81 22.20
CA THR A 63 5.86 2.04 22.73
C THR A 63 5.61 1.54 24.15
N ASP A 64 4.69 2.17 24.88
CA ASP A 64 4.29 1.83 26.25
C ASP A 64 3.13 0.82 26.30
N GLY A 65 2.70 0.30 25.13
CA GLY A 65 1.59 -0.63 25.02
C GLY A 65 0.20 0.00 25.25
N THR A 66 0.13 1.30 25.55
CA THR A 66 -1.13 2.01 25.81
C THR A 66 -1.32 3.14 24.80
N PRO A 67 -1.90 2.84 23.62
CA PRO A 67 -2.09 3.84 22.59
C PRO A 67 -2.96 5.00 23.05
N LYS A 68 -2.41 6.21 22.97
CA LYS A 68 -3.09 7.49 23.20
C LYS A 68 -3.40 8.13 21.86
N ASP A 69 -4.24 9.16 21.84
CA ASP A 69 -4.60 9.87 20.61
C ASP A 69 -3.39 10.53 19.90
N ASN A 70 -2.31 10.77 20.66
CA ASN A 70 -1.07 11.34 20.18
C ASN A 70 -0.06 10.29 19.68
N SER A 71 -0.39 9.00 19.79
CA SER A 71 0.49 7.89 19.44
C SER A 71 0.67 7.77 17.93
N GLY A 72 1.74 7.09 17.52
CA GLY A 72 2.01 6.80 16.12
C GLY A 72 0.87 5.99 15.49
N ILE A 73 0.72 6.07 14.17
CA ILE A 73 -0.40 5.43 13.47
C ILE A 73 0.15 4.42 12.47
N ALA A 74 -0.35 3.19 12.56
CA ALA A 74 -0.03 2.12 11.63
C ALA A 74 -1.27 1.74 10.82
N TYR A 75 -1.02 1.27 9.60
CA TYR A 75 -2.04 0.93 8.61
C TYR A 75 -1.86 -0.51 8.15
N ASN A 76 -2.96 -1.24 8.03
CA ASN A 76 -2.93 -2.63 7.56
C ASN A 76 -3.06 -2.66 6.03
N LEU A 77 -1.94 -2.89 5.34
CA LEU A 77 -1.88 -2.86 3.88
C LEU A 77 -2.76 -3.95 3.23
N PRO A 78 -2.74 -5.23 3.68
CA PRO A 78 -3.63 -6.26 3.14
C PRO A 78 -5.13 -5.92 3.25
N ASN A 79 -5.58 -5.41 4.39
CA ASN A 79 -6.99 -5.06 4.59
C ASN A 79 -7.41 -3.84 3.75
N ILE A 80 -6.53 -2.84 3.63
CA ILE A 80 -6.76 -1.69 2.75
C ILE A 80 -6.86 -2.16 1.30
N ASN A 81 -5.97 -3.04 0.84
CA ASN A 81 -6.02 -3.58 -0.52
C ASN A 81 -7.31 -4.38 -0.77
N LYS A 82 -7.76 -5.18 0.20
CA LYS A 82 -9.07 -5.86 0.13
C LYS A 82 -10.21 -4.86 0.02
N TRP A 83 -10.18 -3.79 0.81
CA TRP A 83 -11.19 -2.74 0.75
C TRP A 83 -11.21 -2.04 -0.62
N ILE A 84 -10.04 -1.74 -1.19
CA ILE A 84 -9.92 -1.16 -2.55
C ILE A 84 -10.50 -2.14 -3.59
N ALA A 85 -10.18 -3.43 -3.48
CA ALA A 85 -10.71 -4.45 -4.41
C ALA A 85 -12.24 -4.56 -4.35
N MET A 86 -12.85 -4.33 -3.18
CA MET A 86 -14.32 -4.30 -3.04
C MET A 86 -14.95 -3.14 -3.82
N GLN A 87 -14.25 -2.01 -3.98
CA GLN A 87 -14.73 -0.86 -4.75
C GLN A 87 -14.88 -1.18 -6.24
N ASN A 88 -14.20 -2.20 -6.77
CA ASN A 88 -14.28 -2.57 -8.18
C ASN A 88 -15.72 -2.91 -8.62
N LYS A 89 -16.49 -3.58 -7.74
CA LYS A 89 -17.88 -3.96 -8.01
C LYS A 89 -18.86 -2.78 -7.97
N SER A 90 -18.46 -1.69 -7.33
CA SER A 90 -19.26 -0.48 -7.14
C SER A 90 -18.88 0.62 -8.15
N GLN A 91 -18.04 0.31 -9.14
CA GLN A 91 -17.68 1.28 -10.16
C GLN A 91 -18.91 1.62 -11.02
N PRO A 92 -19.07 2.89 -11.43
CA PRO A 92 -20.27 3.37 -12.13
C PRO A 92 -20.51 2.70 -13.49
N ARG A 93 -19.49 2.06 -14.07
CA ARG A 93 -19.57 1.30 -15.33
C ARG A 93 -19.24 -0.18 -15.16
N TYR A 94 -19.45 -0.73 -13.96
CA TYR A 94 -19.20 -2.14 -13.71
C TYR A 94 -20.24 -3.01 -14.41
N GLU A 95 -19.86 -3.65 -15.51
CA GLU A 95 -20.69 -4.65 -16.18
C GLU A 95 -20.65 -5.97 -15.40
N ARG A 96 -21.79 -6.35 -14.79
CA ARG A 96 -21.93 -7.69 -14.23
C ARG A 96 -21.94 -8.67 -15.40
N LYS A 97 -20.87 -9.46 -15.57
CA LYS A 97 -20.90 -10.65 -16.44
C LYS A 97 -22.08 -11.50 -15.99
N LYS A 98 -23.10 -11.65 -16.85
CA LYS A 98 -24.23 -12.54 -16.60
C LYS A 98 -23.68 -13.96 -16.59
N THR A 99 -23.59 -14.58 -15.42
CA THR A 99 -23.36 -16.03 -15.35
C THR A 99 -24.53 -16.68 -16.08
N PRO A 100 -24.29 -17.57 -17.08
CA PRO A 100 -25.37 -18.32 -17.69
C PRO A 100 -26.13 -19.03 -16.57
N SER A 101 -27.46 -18.91 -16.56
CA SER A 101 -28.28 -19.67 -15.61
C SER A 101 -27.89 -21.15 -15.74
N PRO A 102 -27.68 -21.89 -14.62
CA PRO A 102 -27.55 -23.32 -14.71
C PRO A 102 -28.79 -23.84 -15.43
N PHE A 103 -28.60 -24.47 -16.58
CA PHE A 103 -29.69 -25.13 -17.30
C PHE A 103 -30.05 -26.36 -16.48
N PHE A 104 -31.12 -26.25 -15.69
CA PHE A 104 -31.69 -27.41 -15.02
C PHE A 104 -32.60 -28.12 -16.04
N PRO A 105 -32.25 -29.33 -16.52
CA PRO A 105 -33.15 -30.08 -17.38
C PRO A 105 -34.40 -30.43 -16.56
N ALA A 106 -35.58 -30.13 -17.12
CA ALA A 106 -36.84 -30.53 -16.53
C ALA A 106 -36.89 -32.07 -16.52
N THR A 107 -36.89 -32.67 -15.34
CA THR A 107 -37.21 -34.08 -15.16
C THR A 107 -38.65 -34.29 -15.58
N GLY A 108 -38.84 -34.92 -16.74
CA GLY A 108 -40.15 -35.26 -17.28
C GLY A 108 -40.84 -36.29 -16.39
N SER A 109 -42.11 -36.02 -16.09
CA SER A 109 -43.08 -36.92 -15.46
C SER A 109 -43.93 -37.61 -16.52
#